data_AF-A0A1I0RQG2-F1
#
_entry.id   AF-A0A1I0RQG2-F1
#
_cell.length_a   1.000
_cell.length_b   1.000
_cell.length_c   1.000
_cell.angle_alpha   90.00
_cell.angle_beta   90.00
_cell.angle_gamma   90.00
#
_symmetry.space_group_name_H-M   'P 1'
#
loop_
_entity.id
_entity.type
_entity.pdbx_description
1 polymer ?
#
loop_
_entity_poly.entity_id
_entity_poly.type
_entity_poly.pdbx_seq_one_letter_code
_entity_poly.pdbx_strand_id
1 'polypeptide(L)'
;MCIKPFNEIERVLNNSASAWIKLVGYINTNYIMDERWNDKDELKFKKRGKTLATFYVRDGYFLLLLIFGKQERTVFEEMKNTLTI
;
A
#
# COMPACT_ATOMS: atom_id res chain seq x y z
N MET A 1 9.57 0.52 16.73
CA MET A 1 9.11 0.26 15.35
C MET A 1 8.34 -1.05 15.41
N CYS A 2 7.02 -1.01 15.24
CA CYS A 2 6.15 -2.18 15.42
C CYS A 2 6.00 -2.89 14.07
N ILE A 3 6.91 -3.79 13.68
CA ILE A 3 6.70 -4.57 12.44
C ILE A 3 5.69 -5.67 12.77
N LYS A 4 4.53 -5.66 12.10
CA LYS A 4 3.56 -6.73 12.28
C LYS A 4 4.04 -8.00 11.59
N PRO A 5 4.05 -9.15 12.28
CA PRO A 5 4.31 -10.44 11.68
C PRO A 5 3.36 -10.73 10.51
N PHE A 6 3.88 -11.33 9.43
CA PHE A 6 3.10 -11.61 8.23
C PHE A 6 1.86 -12.49 8.49
N ASN A 7 2.00 -13.50 9.36
CA ASN A 7 0.91 -14.41 9.75
C ASN A 7 -0.27 -13.68 10.43
N GLU A 8 -0.02 -12.58 11.15
CA GLU A 8 -1.11 -11.76 11.71
C GLU A 8 -1.91 -11.07 10.61
N ILE A 9 -1.23 -10.52 9.60
CA ILE A 9 -1.85 -9.81 8.48
C ILE A 9 -2.61 -10.78 7.57
N GLU A 10 -2.02 -11.94 7.28
CA GLU A 10 -2.66 -12.99 6.47
C GLU A 10 -3.99 -13.43 7.09
N ARG A 11 -4.02 -13.65 8.41
CA ARG A 11 -5.24 -14.03 9.12
C ARG A 11 -6.34 -12.97 9.01
N VAL A 12 -5.98 -11.69 9.13
CA VAL A 12 -6.96 -10.59 9.05
C VAL A 12 -7.48 -10.40 7.63
N LEU A 13 -6.61 -10.51 6.62
CA LEU A 13 -6.98 -10.28 5.23
C LEU A 13 -7.71 -11.45 4.57
N ASN A 14 -7.53 -12.68 5.09
CA ASN A 14 -8.15 -13.89 4.55
C ASN A 14 -7.93 -13.99 3.03
N ASN A 15 -9.01 -14.06 2.23
CA ASN A 15 -8.95 -14.16 0.77
C ASN A 15 -8.20 -12.98 0.10
N SER A 16 -8.17 -11.81 0.73
CA SER A 16 -7.49 -10.61 0.21
C SER A 16 -5.97 -10.62 0.45
N ALA A 17 -5.45 -11.57 1.25
CA ALA A 17 -4.02 -11.64 1.58
C ALA A 17 -3.15 -11.79 0.32
N SER A 18 -3.58 -12.61 -0.64
CA SER A 18 -2.84 -12.84 -1.88
C SER A 18 -2.62 -11.55 -2.70
N ALA A 19 -3.64 -10.70 -2.81
CA ALA A 19 -3.55 -9.41 -3.52
C ALA A 19 -2.65 -8.43 -2.76
N TRP A 20 -2.78 -8.38 -1.43
CA TRP A 20 -1.93 -7.55 -0.59
C TRP A 20 -0.45 -7.94 -0.71
N ILE A 21 -0.12 -9.25 -0.64
CA ILE A 21 1.24 -9.77 -0.78
C ILE A 21 1.85 -9.35 -2.12
N LYS A 22 1.09 -9.51 -3.21
CA LYS A 22 1.56 -9.14 -4.55
C LYS A 22 1.88 -7.64 -4.63
N LEU A 23 1.03 -6.79 -4.08
CA LEU A 23 1.23 -5.33 -4.11
C LEU A 23 2.40 -4.89 -3.21
N VAL A 24 2.49 -5.41 -1.99
CA VAL A 24 3.61 -5.14 -1.08
C VAL A 24 4.93 -5.63 -1.67
N GLY A 25 4.94 -6.86 -2.19
CA GLY A 25 6.10 -7.44 -2.87
C GLY A 25 6.52 -6.59 -4.08
N TYR A 26 5.57 -6.16 -4.91
CA TYR A 26 5.85 -5.28 -6.04
C TYR A 26 6.50 -3.97 -5.59
N ILE A 27 6.00 -3.33 -4.53
CA ILE A 27 6.59 -2.10 -4.01
C ILE A 27 8.02 -2.37 -3.51
N ASN A 28 8.22 -3.42 -2.73
CA ASN A 28 9.52 -3.78 -2.16
C ASN A 28 10.57 -4.15 -3.21
N THR A 29 10.16 -4.76 -4.32
CA THR A 29 11.07 -5.09 -5.43
C THR A 29 11.44 -3.86 -6.27
N ASN A 30 10.50 -2.93 -6.49
CA ASN A 30 10.70 -1.83 -7.44
C ASN A 30 11.09 -0.50 -6.80
N TYR A 31 10.87 -0.33 -5.49
CA TYR A 31 11.09 0.94 -4.80
C TYR A 31 11.89 0.74 -3.52
N ILE A 32 13.00 1.48 -3.39
CA ILE A 32 13.74 1.59 -2.14
C ILE A 32 12.97 2.53 -1.19
N MET A 33 12.23 1.95 -0.26
CA MET A 33 11.32 2.63 0.69
C MET A 33 11.51 2.10 2.11
N ASP A 34 11.26 2.96 3.09
CA ASP A 34 11.10 2.59 4.50
C ASP A 34 9.66 2.13 4.74
N GLU A 35 9.49 0.91 5.27
CA GLU A 35 8.22 0.44 5.78
C GLU A 35 7.98 0.96 7.20
N ARG A 36 6.81 1.55 7.46
CA ARG A 36 6.40 2.00 8.79
C ARG A 36 4.97 1.61 9.09
N TRP A 37 4.84 0.69 10.02
CA TRP A 37 3.58 0.34 10.65
C TRP A 37 3.20 1.35 11.75
N ASN A 38 1.91 1.61 11.89
CA ASN A 38 1.36 2.16 13.14
C ASN A 38 1.02 1.01 14.12
N ASP A 39 0.63 1.34 15.35
CA ASP A 39 0.32 0.33 16.37
C ASP A 39 -1.02 -0.41 16.14
N LYS A 40 -1.71 -0.16 15.02
CA LYS A 40 -3.04 -0.71 14.72
C LYS A 40 -3.02 -1.58 13.48
N ASP A 41 -3.07 -0.97 12.30
CA ASP A 41 -3.50 -1.61 11.06
C ASP A 41 -3.01 -0.88 9.80
N GLU A 42 -2.12 0.11 9.94
CA GLU A 42 -1.67 0.96 8.83
C GLU A 42 -0.19 0.69 8.52
N LEU A 43 0.11 0.33 7.27
CA LEU A 43 1.47 0.20 6.75
C LEU A 43 1.76 1.33 5.75
N LYS A 44 2.77 2.15 6.02
CA LYS A 44 3.24 3.22 5.14
C LYS A 44 4.55 2.85 4.46
N PHE A 45 4.62 3.11 3.16
CA PHE A 45 5.86 3.12 2.40
C PHE A 45 6.35 4.55 2.25
N LYS A 46 7.49 4.86 2.86
CA LYS A 46 8.02 6.23 2.93
C LYS A 46 9.45 6.32 2.41
N LYS A 47 9.82 7.48 1.84
CA LYS A 47 11.22 7.80 1.52
C LYS A 47 11.47 9.27 1.80
N ARG A 48 12.46 9.56 2.65
CA ARG A 48 12.86 10.94 3.02
C ARG A 48 11.65 11.82 3.42
N GLY A 49 10.78 11.31 4.27
CA GLY A 49 9.60 12.01 4.79
C GLY A 49 8.35 11.96 3.90
N LYS A 50 8.50 11.72 2.59
CA LYS A 50 7.38 11.54 1.66
C LYS A 50 6.81 10.13 1.76
N THR A 51 5.52 9.99 1.50
CA THR A 51 4.81 8.69 1.48
C THR A 51 4.45 8.37 0.04
N LEU A 52 4.76 7.15 -0.41
CA LEU A 52 4.35 6.62 -1.71
C LEU A 52 2.96 5.99 -1.61
N ALA A 53 2.81 5.10 -0.64
CA ALA A 53 1.62 4.28 -0.46
C ALA A 53 1.31 4.07 1.02
N THR A 54 0.03 3.96 1.34
CA THR A 54 -0.44 3.53 2.65
C THR A 54 -1.46 2.42 2.48
N PHE A 55 -1.22 1.28 3.12
CA PHE A 55 -2.21 0.21 3.27
C PHE A 55 -2.93 0.35 4.61
N TYR A 56 -4.25 0.26 4.58
CA TYR A 56 -5.11 0.14 5.75
C TYR A 56 -5.70 -1.26 5.77
N VAL A 57 -5.21 -2.10 6.67
CA VAL A 57 -5.64 -3.49 6.82
C VAL A 57 -6.99 -3.51 7.54
N ARG A 58 -7.95 -4.27 7.02
CA ARG A 58 -9.30 -4.44 7.57
C ARG A 58 -9.66 -5.92 7.53
N ASP A 59 -10.71 -6.29 8.25
CA ASP A 59 -11.15 -7.68 8.27
C ASP A 59 -11.67 -8.10 6.87
N GLY A 60 -10.96 -9.04 6.25
CA GLY A 60 -11.23 -9.57 4.92
C GLY A 60 -10.82 -8.69 3.73
N TYR A 61 -10.32 -7.47 3.94
CA TYR A 61 -9.92 -6.56 2.85
C TYR A 61 -8.87 -5.54 3.28
N PHE A 62 -8.34 -4.76 2.33
CA PHE A 62 -7.49 -3.61 2.62
C PHE A 62 -7.86 -2.43 1.74
N LEU A 63 -7.57 -1.23 2.21
CA LEU A 63 -7.59 -0.03 1.38
C LEU A 63 -6.14 0.36 1.05
N LEU A 64 -5.88 0.67 -0.22
CA LEU A 64 -4.61 1.20 -0.68
C LEU A 64 -4.77 2.67 -1.05
N LEU A 65 -4.10 3.54 -0.34
CA LEU A 65 -3.94 4.95 -0.69
C LEU A 65 -2.60 5.14 -1.41
N LEU A 66 -2.66 5.39 -2.72
CA LEU A 66 -1.50 5.81 -3.52
C LEU A 66 -1.41 7.34 -3.53
N ILE A 67 -0.20 7.86 -3.30
CA ILE A 67 0.06 9.29 -3.30
C ILE A 67 0.85 9.65 -4.55
N PHE A 68 0.20 10.42 -5.42
CA PHE A 68 0.81 10.92 -6.65
C PHE A 68 1.52 12.25 -6.42
N GLY A 69 2.71 12.38 -6.99
CA GLY A 69 3.36 13.67 -7.19
C GLY A 69 2.54 14.55 -8.14
N LYS A 70 2.83 15.87 -8.15
CA LYS A 70 2.07 16.84 -8.96
C LYS A 70 2.00 16.46 -10.45
N GLN A 71 3.12 16.00 -11.02
CA GLN A 71 3.18 15.58 -12.43
C GLN A 71 2.46 14.24 -12.66
N GLU A 72 2.69 13.26 -11.79
CA GLU A 72 2.04 11.94 -11.85
C GLU A 72 0.52 12.06 -11.76
N ARG A 73 0.02 12.97 -10.92
CA ARG A 73 -1.41 13.23 -10.77
C ARG A 73 -2.03 13.73 -12.07
N THR A 74 -1.38 14.64 -12.80
CA THR A 74 -1.90 15.13 -14.08
C THR A 74 -2.08 13.96 -15.07
N VAL A 75 -1.05 13.13 -15.21
CA VAL A 75 -1.11 11.95 -16.09
C VAL A 75 -2.20 10.97 -15.65
N PHE A 76 -2.33 10.73 -14.34
CA PHE A 76 -3.36 9.84 -13.81
C PHE A 76 -4.77 10.35 -14.10
N GLU A 77 -5.05 11.64 -13.89
CA GLU A 77 -6.39 12.22 -14.13
C GLU A 77 -6.74 12.23 -15.62
N GLU A 78 -5.76 12.40 -16.52
CA GLU A 78 -5.96 12.26 -17.97
C GLU A 78 -6.33 10.82 -18.35
N MET A 79 -5.70 9.83 -17.73
CA MET A 79 -5.99 8.40 -17.94
C MET A 79 -7.23 7.90 -17.22
N LYS A 80 -7.69 8.59 -16.17
CA LYS A 80 -8.78 8.11 -15.31
C LYS A 80 -10.06 7.79 -16.08
N ASN A 81 -10.37 8.54 -17.13
CA ASN A 81 -11.56 8.32 -17.95
C ASN A 81 -11.44 7.11 -18.88
N THR A 82 -10.23 6.58 -19.08
CA THR A 82 -9.97 5.38 -19.89
C THR A 82 -9.73 4.14 -19.04
N LEU A 83 -9.35 4.32 -17.77
CA LEU A 83 -9.23 3.26 -16.79
C LEU A 83 -10.62 2.87 -16.29
N THR A 84 -11.20 1.82 -16.89
CA THR A 84 -12.39 1.17 -16.34
C THR A 84 -11.96 0.32 -15.14
N ILE A 85 -12.47 0.63 -13.95
CA ILE A 85 -12.30 -0.16 -12.72
C ILE A 85 -13.59 -0.97 -12.51
#